data_AF-A0A7S0H0E5-F1
#
_entry.id   AF-A0A7S0H0E5-F1
#
_cell.length_a   1.000
_cell.length_b   1.000
_cell.length_c   1.000
_cell.angle_alpha   90.00
_cell.angle_beta   90.00
_cell.angle_gamma   90.00
#
_symmetry.space_group_name_H-M   'P 1'
#
loop_
_entity.id
_entity.type
_entity.pdbx_description
1 polymer ?
#
loop_
_entity_poly.entity_id
_entity_poly.type
_entity_poly.pdbx_seq_one_letter_code
_entity_poly.pdbx_strand_id
1 'polypeptide(L)'
;PRFYSEARRRIATSSKDRTAALSRSAIRSVYWRLLLGCISPTSVSSWTSQVALARSRWREALRDAGGDKELLRKGKAAEQVRKDLNRLNSDSKFFADEAIKDQMLRILVVWDHLNPDPGYRQGMHELVAPLLYVISIDTNHSLADKPFPSPLAAPPPIPSNPALKGQGNPRTPLAAMGLAKCLLDAKETEADTFCMFCKLMDVLKPLYSLMGGAR
;
A
#
# COMPACT_ATOMS: atom_id res chain seq x y z
N PRO A 1 32.92 -11.04 18.04
CA PRO A 1 33.12 -10.00 16.99
C PRO A 1 33.03 -10.49 15.52
N ARG A 2 33.43 -11.73 15.18
CA ARG A 2 33.35 -12.26 13.80
C ARG A 2 32.00 -12.91 13.42
N PHE A 3 31.23 -13.41 14.39
CA PHE A 3 29.90 -14.01 14.16
C PHE A 3 28.83 -12.98 13.73
N TYR A 4 28.86 -11.77 14.31
CA TYR A 4 27.91 -10.69 13.99
C TYR A 4 28.13 -10.08 12.59
N SER A 5 29.37 -10.07 12.10
CA SER A 5 29.70 -9.55 10.77
C SER A 5 29.30 -10.50 9.65
N GLU A 6 29.33 -11.82 9.88
CA GLU A 6 28.90 -12.82 8.89
C GLU A 6 27.39 -12.97 8.83
N ALA A 7 26.68 -12.85 9.97
CA ALA A 7 25.22 -12.81 10.00
C ALA A 7 24.66 -11.60 9.23
N ARG A 8 25.25 -10.41 9.40
CA ARG A 8 24.90 -9.22 8.60
C ARG A 8 25.19 -9.39 7.11
N ARG A 9 26.28 -10.07 6.76
CA ARG A 9 26.65 -10.31 5.35
C ARG A 9 25.70 -11.30 4.68
N ARG A 10 25.25 -12.35 5.38
CA ARG A 10 24.26 -13.33 4.90
C ARG A 10 22.84 -12.77 4.81
N ILE A 11 22.44 -11.89 5.73
CA ILE A 11 21.16 -11.17 5.66
C ILE A 11 21.20 -10.14 4.51
N ALA A 12 22.32 -9.44 4.30
CA ALA A 12 22.45 -8.44 3.24
C ALA A 12 22.51 -9.05 1.82
N THR A 13 23.13 -10.21 1.63
CA THR A 13 23.14 -10.90 0.33
C THR A 13 21.80 -11.57 0.04
N SER A 14 21.13 -12.13 1.05
CA SER A 14 19.81 -12.76 0.91
C SER A 14 18.65 -11.76 0.79
N SER A 15 18.85 -10.51 1.24
CA SER A 15 17.90 -9.41 1.06
C SER A 15 18.00 -8.80 -0.34
N LYS A 16 19.21 -8.65 -0.89
CA LYS A 16 19.45 -8.03 -2.21
C LYS A 16 18.72 -8.74 -3.35
N ASP A 17 18.70 -10.07 -3.34
CA ASP A 17 18.09 -10.86 -4.42
C ASP A 17 16.55 -10.92 -4.31
N ARG A 18 15.99 -10.75 -3.11
CA ARG A 18 14.54 -10.70 -2.89
C ARG A 18 13.94 -9.32 -3.14
N THR A 19 14.74 -8.26 -2.93
CA THR A 19 14.34 -6.86 -3.23
C THR A 19 14.34 -6.54 -4.72
N ALA A 20 15.08 -7.28 -5.55
CA ALA A 20 15.13 -7.03 -6.99
C ALA A 20 13.80 -7.31 -7.72
N ALA A 21 12.91 -8.13 -7.12
CA ALA A 21 11.60 -8.46 -7.68
C ALA A 21 10.51 -7.39 -7.39
N LEU A 22 10.77 -6.47 -6.47
CA LEU A 22 9.97 -5.26 -6.31
C LEU A 22 10.63 -4.20 -7.19
N SER A 23 9.97 -3.79 -8.27
CA SER A 23 10.39 -2.62 -9.05
C SER A 23 10.75 -1.46 -8.10
N ARG A 24 11.75 -0.65 -8.46
CA ARG A 24 12.21 0.50 -7.63
C ARG A 24 11.07 1.45 -7.22
N SER A 25 9.93 1.43 -7.92
CA SER A 25 8.71 2.15 -7.50
C SER A 25 7.90 1.41 -6.43
N ALA A 26 7.66 0.10 -6.59
CA ALA A 26 6.71 -0.70 -5.83
C ALA A 26 7.06 -0.98 -4.36
N ILE A 27 8.27 -0.61 -3.94
CA ILE A 27 8.72 -0.81 -2.56
C ILE A 27 8.03 0.14 -1.58
N ARG A 28 7.47 1.26 -2.03
CA ARG A 28 6.94 2.31 -1.13
C ARG A 28 5.72 1.82 -0.37
N SER A 29 4.74 1.26 -1.07
CA SER A 29 3.54 0.67 -0.49
C SER A 29 3.87 -0.46 0.48
N VAL A 30 4.83 -1.32 0.14
CA VAL A 30 5.32 -2.39 1.03
C VAL A 30 6.00 -1.81 2.27
N TYR A 31 6.85 -0.81 2.10
CA TYR A 31 7.56 -0.14 3.18
C TYR A 31 6.59 0.56 4.15
N TRP A 32 5.59 1.26 3.64
CA TRP A 32 4.60 1.93 4.47
C TRP A 32 3.73 0.93 5.25
N ARG A 33 3.39 -0.23 4.67
CA ARG A 33 2.70 -1.31 5.40
C ARG A 33 3.54 -1.86 6.55
N LEU A 34 4.87 -1.89 6.42
CA LEU A 34 5.77 -2.25 7.53
C LEU A 34 5.76 -1.17 8.61
N LEU A 35 5.91 0.10 8.24
CA LEU A 35 5.95 1.22 9.18
C LEU A 35 4.64 1.39 9.97
N LEU A 36 3.50 1.22 9.31
CA LEU A 36 2.19 1.30 9.94
C LEU A 36 1.79 0.01 10.68
N GLY A 37 2.61 -1.04 10.61
CA GLY A 37 2.33 -2.33 11.27
C GLY A 37 1.17 -3.10 10.64
N CYS A 38 0.88 -2.88 9.35
CA CYS A 38 -0.04 -3.72 8.58
C CYS A 38 0.56 -5.11 8.31
N ILE A 39 1.89 -5.18 8.18
CA ILE A 39 2.64 -6.44 8.06
C ILE A 39 3.85 -6.46 9.00
N SER A 40 4.20 -7.64 9.54
CA SER A 40 5.27 -7.79 10.52
C SER A 40 6.66 -7.90 9.89
N PRO A 41 7.67 -7.12 10.31
CA PRO A 41 9.03 -7.21 9.75
C PRO A 41 9.74 -8.54 10.10
N THR A 42 9.28 -9.27 11.10
CA THR A 42 9.97 -10.47 11.61
C THR A 42 9.59 -11.76 10.90
N SER A 43 8.50 -11.77 10.13
CA SER A 43 7.94 -13.00 9.57
C SER A 43 7.39 -12.80 8.16
N VAL A 44 8.28 -12.73 7.17
CA VAL A 44 7.94 -12.56 5.75
C VAL A 44 7.03 -13.69 5.24
N SER A 45 7.19 -14.91 5.76
CA SER A 45 6.33 -16.06 5.41
C SER A 45 4.86 -15.86 5.79
N SER A 46 4.57 -14.93 6.71
CA SER A 46 3.20 -14.59 7.15
C SER A 46 2.62 -13.35 6.48
N TRP A 47 3.37 -12.64 5.62
CA TRP A 47 2.87 -11.41 4.99
C TRP A 47 1.62 -11.64 4.14
N THR A 48 1.59 -12.75 3.38
CA THR A 48 0.45 -13.09 2.52
C THR A 48 -0.81 -13.31 3.35
N SER A 49 -0.72 -14.04 4.47
CA SER A 49 -1.85 -14.28 5.36
C SER A 49 -2.27 -13.03 6.14
N GLN A 50 -1.32 -12.18 6.55
CA GLN A 50 -1.62 -10.90 7.20
C GLN A 50 -2.37 -9.93 6.27
N VAL A 51 -1.92 -9.80 5.01
CA VAL A 51 -2.60 -8.98 4.01
C VAL A 51 -3.96 -9.57 3.64
N ALA A 52 -4.06 -10.89 3.47
CA ALA A 52 -5.35 -11.54 3.20
C ALA A 52 -6.37 -11.32 4.34
N LEU A 53 -5.93 -11.37 5.60
CA LEU A 53 -6.76 -11.09 6.76
C LEU A 53 -7.15 -9.60 6.84
N ALA A 54 -6.24 -8.69 6.53
CA ALA A 54 -6.56 -7.27 6.45
C ALA A 54 -7.63 -6.99 5.38
N ARG A 55 -7.50 -7.60 4.20
CA ARG A 55 -8.48 -7.50 3.11
C ARG A 55 -9.83 -8.13 3.45
N SER A 56 -9.84 -9.21 4.23
CA SER A 56 -11.12 -9.79 4.69
C SER A 56 -11.85 -8.89 5.66
N ARG A 57 -11.14 -8.16 6.53
CA ARG A 57 -11.72 -7.15 7.43
C ARG A 57 -12.35 -6.00 6.68
N TRP A 58 -11.70 -5.51 5.60
CA TRP A 58 -12.32 -4.53 4.71
C TRP A 58 -13.65 -5.06 4.13
N ARG A 59 -13.66 -6.28 3.58
CA ARG A 59 -14.87 -6.89 3.04
C ARG A 59 -15.98 -7.06 4.07
N GLU A 60 -15.62 -7.33 5.32
CA GLU A 60 -16.56 -7.42 6.43
C GLU A 60 -17.15 -6.05 6.80
N ALA A 61 -16.29 -5.04 6.96
CA ALA A 61 -16.69 -3.65 7.19
C ALA A 61 -17.67 -3.14 6.12
N LEU A 62 -17.39 -3.45 4.85
CA LEU A 62 -18.25 -3.06 3.73
C LEU A 62 -19.64 -3.72 3.78
N ARG A 63 -19.69 -4.98 4.22
CA ARG A 63 -20.97 -5.70 4.41
C ARG A 63 -21.76 -5.12 5.58
N ASP A 64 -21.08 -4.83 6.69
CA ASP A 64 -21.68 -4.26 7.90
C ASP A 64 -22.29 -2.88 7.63
N ALA A 65 -21.60 -2.07 6.84
CA ALA A 65 -22.08 -0.77 6.34
C ALA A 65 -23.29 -0.87 5.39
N GLY A 66 -23.83 -2.07 5.13
CA GLY A 66 -25.10 -2.26 4.42
C GLY A 66 -25.01 -2.30 2.89
N GLY A 67 -23.84 -2.56 2.31
CA GLY A 67 -23.71 -2.76 0.86
C GLY A 67 -23.82 -1.47 0.04
N ASP A 68 -23.02 -0.47 0.41
CA ASP A 68 -22.59 0.70 -0.38
C ASP A 68 -23.64 1.70 -0.85
N LYS A 69 -24.73 1.30 -1.51
CA LYS A 69 -25.44 2.26 -2.39
C LYS A 69 -26.14 3.39 -1.65
N GLU A 70 -26.88 3.12 -0.58
CA GLU A 70 -27.67 4.19 0.07
C GLU A 70 -26.84 4.98 1.10
N LEU A 71 -25.95 4.34 1.86
CA LEU A 71 -25.05 5.01 2.79
C LEU A 71 -24.13 5.98 2.05
N LEU A 72 -23.53 5.54 0.93
CA LEU A 72 -22.73 6.43 0.10
C LEU A 72 -23.61 7.51 -0.53
N ARG A 73 -24.85 7.23 -0.93
CA ARG A 73 -25.68 8.22 -1.64
C ARG A 73 -26.19 9.34 -0.73
N LYS A 74 -26.76 9.01 0.44
CA LYS A 74 -27.49 9.96 1.30
C LYS A 74 -26.90 10.15 2.70
N GLY A 75 -25.79 9.50 3.04
CA GLY A 75 -25.16 9.70 4.35
C GLY A 75 -24.66 11.14 4.53
N LYS A 76 -24.89 11.74 5.71
CA LYS A 76 -24.32 13.06 6.06
C LYS A 76 -22.80 13.09 5.85
N ALA A 77 -22.10 12.03 6.28
CA ALA A 77 -20.67 11.88 6.06
C ALA A 77 -20.34 11.82 4.56
N ALA A 78 -21.13 11.10 3.76
CA ALA A 78 -20.88 10.98 2.32
C ALA A 78 -21.03 12.32 1.59
N GLU A 79 -22.02 13.14 1.94
CA GLU A 79 -22.15 14.50 1.39
C GLU A 79 -20.95 15.38 1.72
N GLN A 80 -20.48 15.34 2.98
CA GLN A 80 -19.30 16.10 3.40
C GLN A 80 -18.04 15.62 2.68
N VAL A 81 -17.83 14.30 2.63
CA VAL A 81 -16.67 13.70 1.94
C VAL A 81 -16.66 14.09 0.46
N ARG A 82 -17.79 14.04 -0.25
CA ARG A 82 -17.84 14.47 -1.67
C ARG A 82 -17.41 15.92 -1.86
N LYS A 83 -17.88 16.82 -0.98
CA LYS A 83 -17.50 18.24 -1.04
C LYS A 83 -15.99 18.41 -0.84
N ASP A 84 -15.42 17.67 0.10
CA ASP A 84 -13.99 17.71 0.39
C ASP A 84 -13.17 17.11 -0.77
N LEU A 85 -13.59 15.98 -1.34
CA LEU A 85 -12.93 15.34 -2.50
C LEU A 85 -12.96 16.22 -3.76
N ASN A 86 -14.01 17.01 -3.98
CA ASN A 86 -14.06 17.95 -5.09
C ASN A 86 -13.07 19.11 -4.97
N ARG A 87 -12.56 19.39 -3.76
CA ARG A 87 -11.54 20.41 -3.49
C ARG A 87 -10.13 19.82 -3.42
N LEU A 88 -10.03 18.51 -3.26
CA LEU A 88 -8.76 17.82 -3.04
C LEU A 88 -7.92 17.82 -4.32
N ASN A 89 -6.85 18.63 -4.31
CA ASN A 89 -5.79 18.61 -5.31
C ASN A 89 -6.31 18.57 -6.76
N SER A 90 -7.19 19.52 -7.11
CA SER A 90 -7.90 19.59 -8.39
C SER A 90 -6.98 19.60 -9.62
N ASP A 91 -5.72 19.99 -9.44
CA ASP A 91 -4.72 20.04 -10.52
C ASP A 91 -4.08 18.67 -10.80
N SER A 92 -4.26 17.70 -9.91
CA SER A 92 -3.75 16.34 -10.07
C SER A 92 -4.70 15.49 -10.91
N LYS A 93 -4.20 15.00 -12.05
CA LYS A 93 -4.94 14.04 -12.89
C LYS A 93 -5.40 12.78 -12.15
N PHE A 94 -4.64 12.37 -11.12
CA PHE A 94 -4.99 11.21 -10.32
C PHE A 94 -6.21 11.46 -9.43
N PHE A 95 -6.28 12.61 -8.76
CA PHE A 95 -7.41 12.94 -7.86
C PHE A 95 -8.61 13.52 -8.60
N ALA A 96 -8.42 13.92 -9.87
CA ALA A 96 -9.52 14.28 -10.77
C ALA A 96 -10.32 13.05 -11.28
N ASP A 97 -9.77 11.83 -11.19
CA ASP A 97 -10.44 10.60 -11.62
C ASP A 97 -11.59 10.24 -10.67
N GLU A 98 -12.81 10.14 -11.20
CA GLU A 98 -14.01 9.79 -10.44
C GLU A 98 -13.92 8.39 -9.83
N ALA A 99 -13.23 7.44 -10.47
CA ALA A 99 -13.00 6.12 -9.87
C ALA A 99 -12.18 6.23 -8.59
N ILE A 100 -11.13 7.07 -8.59
CA ILE A 100 -10.30 7.33 -7.40
C ILE A 100 -11.12 8.02 -6.31
N LYS A 101 -11.92 9.03 -6.65
CA LYS A 101 -12.81 9.70 -5.69
C LYS A 101 -13.82 8.73 -5.09
N ASP A 102 -14.38 7.82 -5.89
CA ASP A 102 -15.31 6.80 -5.42
C ASP A 102 -14.65 5.81 -4.44
N GLN A 103 -13.38 5.42 -4.68
CA GLN A 103 -12.62 4.61 -3.72
C GLN A 103 -12.41 5.36 -2.40
N MET A 104 -12.00 6.64 -2.46
CA MET A 104 -11.82 7.47 -1.26
C MET A 104 -13.12 7.67 -0.49
N LEU A 105 -14.22 7.90 -1.21
CA LEU A 105 -15.56 8.05 -0.64
C LEU A 105 -15.96 6.79 0.14
N ARG A 106 -15.81 5.60 -0.45
CA ARG A 106 -16.10 4.32 0.22
C ARG A 106 -15.27 4.14 1.48
N ILE A 107 -13.95 4.33 1.38
CA ILE A 107 -13.03 4.18 2.51
C ILE A 107 -13.45 5.06 3.69
N LEU A 108 -13.71 6.34 3.45
CA LEU A 108 -14.02 7.32 4.49
C LEU A 108 -15.41 7.11 5.10
N VAL A 109 -16.40 6.77 4.29
CA VAL A 109 -17.77 6.53 4.75
C VAL A 109 -17.89 5.22 5.53
N VAL A 110 -17.20 4.16 5.10
CA VAL A 110 -17.13 2.91 5.88
C VAL A 110 -16.40 3.15 7.20
N TRP A 111 -15.32 3.95 7.19
CA TRP A 111 -14.62 4.27 8.42
C TRP A 111 -15.50 5.06 9.41
N ASP A 112 -16.26 6.06 8.93
CA ASP A 112 -17.24 6.82 9.71
C ASP A 112 -18.29 5.92 10.34
N HIS A 113 -18.85 4.99 9.55
CA HIS A 113 -19.85 4.03 10.03
C HIS A 113 -19.32 3.16 11.20
N LEU A 114 -18.07 2.69 11.08
CA LEU A 114 -17.43 1.87 12.12
C LEU A 114 -16.93 2.69 13.32
N ASN A 115 -16.79 4.00 13.16
CA ASN A 115 -16.23 4.89 14.19
C ASN A 115 -17.10 6.15 14.35
N PRO A 116 -18.36 6.02 14.80
CA PRO A 116 -19.29 7.16 14.91
C PRO A 116 -18.81 8.24 15.88
N ASP A 117 -17.92 7.88 16.82
CA ASP A 117 -17.13 8.82 17.62
C ASP A 117 -15.63 8.59 17.33
N PRO A 118 -14.95 9.52 16.65
CA PRO A 118 -15.38 10.88 16.32
C PRO A 118 -16.19 11.04 15.02
N GLY A 119 -16.39 9.99 14.23
CA GLY A 119 -16.93 10.07 12.87
C GLY A 119 -15.95 10.75 11.89
N TYR A 120 -16.33 10.84 10.62
CA TYR A 120 -15.56 11.55 9.60
C TYR A 120 -15.36 13.01 10.00
N ARG A 121 -14.11 13.49 9.90
CA ARG A 121 -13.74 14.90 10.09
C ARG A 121 -12.99 15.42 8.87
N GLN A 122 -13.23 16.69 8.55
CA GLN A 122 -12.48 17.38 7.50
C GLN A 122 -10.96 17.23 7.76
N GLY A 123 -10.21 16.94 6.71
CA GLY A 123 -8.78 16.61 6.75
C GLY A 123 -8.50 15.10 6.68
N MET A 124 -9.44 14.22 7.06
CA MET A 124 -9.21 12.78 6.93
C MET A 124 -9.04 12.32 5.47
N HIS A 125 -9.68 13.00 4.52
CA HIS A 125 -9.49 12.75 3.08
C HIS A 125 -8.05 13.06 2.61
N GLU A 126 -7.39 14.05 3.23
CA GLU A 126 -5.98 14.38 2.94
C GLU A 126 -5.03 13.32 3.50
N LEU A 127 -5.43 12.57 4.53
CA LEU A 127 -4.69 11.40 5.03
C LEU A 127 -4.83 10.20 4.09
N VAL A 128 -6.04 9.95 3.57
CA VAL A 128 -6.29 8.84 2.63
C VAL A 128 -5.60 9.08 1.28
N ALA A 129 -5.54 10.31 0.79
CA ALA A 129 -4.97 10.65 -0.51
C ALA A 129 -3.55 10.08 -0.76
N PRO A 130 -2.53 10.34 0.09
CA PRO A 130 -1.18 9.81 -0.12
C PRO A 130 -1.11 8.28 0.03
N LEU A 131 -1.95 7.68 0.87
CA LEU A 131 -2.03 6.22 1.05
C LEU A 131 -2.56 5.55 -0.23
N LEU A 132 -3.67 6.06 -0.76
CA LEU A 132 -4.26 5.54 -1.99
C LEU A 132 -3.32 5.77 -3.18
N TYR A 133 -2.72 6.97 -3.28
CA TYR A 133 -1.79 7.29 -4.35
C TYR A 133 -0.59 6.34 -4.37
N VAL A 134 0.08 6.12 -3.23
CA VAL A 134 1.28 5.27 -3.20
C VAL A 134 0.95 3.82 -3.56
N ILE A 135 -0.19 3.28 -3.11
CA ILE A 135 -0.61 1.92 -3.46
C ILE A 135 -0.95 1.87 -4.96
N SER A 136 -1.80 2.77 -5.45
CA SER A 136 -2.23 2.78 -6.85
C SER A 136 -1.06 2.89 -7.83
N ILE A 137 -0.08 3.75 -7.55
CA ILE A 137 1.12 3.87 -8.38
C ILE A 137 1.93 2.57 -8.34
N ASP A 138 2.13 1.99 -7.17
CA ASP A 138 2.92 0.78 -7.01
C ASP A 138 2.26 -0.49 -7.60
N THR A 139 0.92 -0.57 -7.58
CA THR A 139 0.16 -1.66 -8.20
C THR A 139 0.01 -1.49 -9.71
N ASN A 140 -0.20 -0.25 -10.18
CA ASN A 140 -0.41 0.04 -11.61
C ASN A 140 0.91 0.15 -12.39
N HIS A 141 2.05 0.35 -11.73
CA HIS A 141 3.38 0.25 -12.36
C HIS A 141 3.75 -1.18 -12.78
N SER A 142 2.94 -2.19 -12.46
CA SER A 142 3.13 -3.55 -12.98
C SER A 142 2.84 -3.68 -14.49
N LEU A 143 2.44 -2.60 -15.18
CA LEU A 143 2.19 -2.56 -16.63
C LEU A 143 2.98 -1.49 -17.41
N ALA A 144 3.96 -0.81 -16.78
CA ALA A 144 4.81 0.16 -17.48
C ALA A 144 6.20 -0.41 -17.71
N ASP A 145 6.32 -1.20 -18.78
CA ASP A 145 7.56 -1.30 -19.58
C ASP A 145 7.98 0.11 -20.00
N LYS A 146 8.76 0.79 -19.16
CA LYS A 146 9.81 1.70 -19.59
C LYS A 146 10.97 1.58 -18.60
N PRO A 147 12.11 1.00 -19.01
CA PRO A 147 13.34 1.18 -18.24
C PRO A 147 13.60 2.69 -18.15
N PHE A 148 13.86 3.16 -16.93
CA PHE A 148 14.46 4.48 -16.75
C PHE A 148 15.73 4.52 -17.61
N PRO A 149 15.96 5.55 -18.45
CA PRO A 149 17.25 5.70 -19.11
C PRO A 149 18.29 5.88 -17.99
N SER A 150 19.20 4.91 -17.89
CA SER A 150 20.26 4.91 -16.88
C SER A 150 21.11 6.19 -17.07
N PRO A 151 21.28 7.05 -16.04
CA PRO A 151 22.14 8.24 -16.15
C PRO A 151 23.64 7.92 -16.21
N LEU A 152 24.01 6.63 -16.21
CA LEU A 152 25.39 6.17 -16.22
C LEU A 152 25.52 5.14 -17.33
N ALA A 153 26.25 5.52 -18.38
CA ALA A 153 26.71 4.65 -19.44
C ALA A 153 27.31 3.37 -18.83
N ALA A 154 26.96 2.22 -19.41
CA ALA A 154 27.48 0.93 -18.97
C ALA A 154 29.03 0.94 -19.00
N PRO A 155 29.73 0.40 -17.98
CA PRO A 155 31.15 0.13 -18.10
C PRO A 155 31.39 -0.90 -19.22
N PRO A 156 32.55 -0.86 -19.91
CA PRO A 156 32.81 -1.70 -21.08
C PRO A 156 32.73 -3.20 -20.76
N PRO A 157 32.40 -4.03 -21.76
CA PRO A 157 32.23 -5.47 -21.56
C PRO A 157 33.52 -6.12 -21.08
N ILE A 158 33.45 -6.82 -19.95
CA ILE A 158 34.52 -7.70 -19.45
C ILE A 158 34.57 -8.92 -20.39
N PRO A 159 35.76 -9.36 -20.87
CA PRO A 159 35.87 -10.50 -21.77
C PRO A 159 35.35 -11.79 -21.11
N SER A 160 34.51 -12.52 -21.84
CA SER A 160 33.85 -13.75 -21.43
C SER A 160 34.88 -14.87 -21.21
N ASN A 161 34.97 -15.39 -19.98
CA ASN A 161 35.76 -16.58 -19.69
C ASN A 161 34.96 -17.85 -20.06
N PRO A 162 35.44 -18.77 -20.93
CA PRO A 162 34.63 -19.89 -21.44
C PRO A 162 34.35 -21.03 -20.44
N ALA A 163 34.81 -20.94 -19.20
CA ALA A 163 34.92 -22.09 -18.29
C ALA A 163 33.78 -22.27 -17.26
N LEU A 164 32.65 -21.59 -17.40
CA LEU A 164 31.47 -21.80 -16.53
C LEU A 164 30.19 -22.03 -17.36
N LYS A 165 30.24 -23.03 -18.25
CA LYS A 165 29.02 -23.71 -18.71
C LYS A 165 28.72 -24.83 -17.72
N GLY A 166 27.67 -24.66 -16.93
CA GLY A 166 27.12 -25.75 -16.11
C GLY A 166 26.92 -25.36 -14.66
N GLN A 167 25.81 -24.70 -14.40
CA GLN A 167 24.90 -24.92 -13.26
C GLN A 167 23.95 -23.72 -13.19
N GLY A 168 22.87 -23.78 -13.97
CA GLY A 168 21.70 -22.97 -13.70
C GLY A 168 21.16 -23.41 -12.35
N ASN A 169 21.32 -22.58 -11.32
CA ASN A 169 20.65 -22.78 -10.04
C ASN A 169 19.15 -22.49 -10.24
N PRO A 170 18.22 -23.47 -10.15
CA PRO A 170 16.82 -23.25 -10.51
C PRO A 170 15.97 -22.71 -9.35
N ARG A 171 16.55 -22.02 -8.37
CA ARG A 171 15.86 -21.70 -7.10
C ARG A 171 15.84 -20.21 -6.75
N THR A 172 15.30 -19.37 -7.62
CA THR A 172 14.38 -18.27 -7.22
C THR A 172 13.79 -17.57 -8.46
N PRO A 173 12.50 -17.79 -8.77
CA PRO A 173 11.57 -16.64 -8.86
C PRO A 173 10.11 -16.90 -8.44
N LEU A 174 9.62 -18.13 -8.31
CA LEU A 174 8.17 -18.38 -8.19
C LEU A 174 7.56 -17.91 -6.85
N ALA A 175 8.23 -18.15 -5.73
CA ALA A 175 7.74 -17.71 -4.41
C ALA A 175 7.84 -16.18 -4.22
N ALA A 176 8.89 -15.55 -4.74
CA ALA A 176 9.06 -14.09 -4.70
C ALA A 176 8.05 -13.39 -5.62
N MET A 177 7.82 -13.94 -6.81
CA MET A 177 6.78 -13.48 -7.73
C MET A 177 5.38 -13.68 -7.15
N GLY A 178 5.15 -14.78 -6.42
CA GLY A 178 3.91 -15.02 -5.69
C GLY A 178 3.66 -14.00 -4.58
N LEU A 179 4.70 -13.62 -3.82
CA LEU A 179 4.60 -12.60 -2.79
C LEU A 179 4.34 -11.21 -3.39
N ALA A 180 5.09 -10.80 -4.42
CA ALA A 180 4.88 -9.51 -5.09
C ALA A 180 3.47 -9.41 -5.68
N LYS A 181 2.99 -10.48 -6.35
CA LYS A 181 1.62 -10.55 -6.88
C LYS A 181 0.57 -10.44 -5.78
N CYS A 182 0.81 -11.05 -4.61
CA CYS A 182 -0.11 -10.97 -3.48
C CYS A 182 -0.16 -9.55 -2.90
N LEU A 183 1.00 -8.92 -2.69
CA LEU A 183 1.10 -7.60 -2.07
C LEU A 183 0.65 -6.48 -3.01
N LEU A 184 0.92 -6.58 -4.31
CA LEU A 184 0.71 -5.52 -5.30
C LEU A 184 -0.51 -5.81 -6.20
N ASP A 185 -1.56 -6.39 -5.63
CA ASP A 185 -2.80 -6.65 -6.36
C ASP A 185 -3.63 -5.37 -6.51
N ALA A 186 -3.72 -4.84 -7.73
CA ALA A 186 -4.49 -3.63 -8.03
C ALA A 186 -5.98 -3.74 -7.68
N LYS A 187 -6.53 -4.96 -7.62
CA LYS A 187 -7.94 -5.19 -7.22
C LYS A 187 -8.16 -4.96 -5.73
N GLU A 188 -7.10 -5.01 -4.95
CA GLU A 188 -7.14 -4.91 -3.49
C GLU A 188 -6.65 -3.55 -2.99
N THR A 189 -6.37 -2.61 -3.90
CA THR A 189 -5.88 -1.26 -3.58
C THR A 189 -6.75 -0.55 -2.56
N GLU A 190 -8.07 -0.65 -2.68
CA GLU A 190 -9.03 -0.03 -1.76
C GLU A 190 -8.94 -0.66 -0.36
N ALA A 191 -8.91 -1.98 -0.29
CA ALA A 191 -8.82 -2.74 0.96
C ALA A 191 -7.48 -2.47 1.68
N ASP A 192 -6.39 -2.43 0.93
CA ASP A 192 -5.05 -2.15 1.45
C ASP A 192 -4.95 -0.70 1.95
N THR A 193 -5.57 0.25 1.23
CA THR A 193 -5.65 1.66 1.65
C THR A 193 -6.44 1.79 2.94
N PHE A 194 -7.61 1.15 3.03
CA PHE A 194 -8.43 1.15 4.24
C PHE A 194 -7.66 0.58 5.44
N CYS A 195 -6.93 -0.52 5.26
CA CYS A 195 -6.12 -1.11 6.34
C CYS A 195 -5.03 -0.15 6.83
N MET A 196 -4.30 0.50 5.93
CA MET A 196 -3.29 1.49 6.29
C MET A 196 -3.91 2.71 6.97
N PHE A 197 -5.07 3.15 6.50
CA PHE A 197 -5.81 4.26 7.09
C PHE A 197 -6.29 3.92 8.51
N CYS A 198 -6.84 2.72 8.76
CA CYS A 198 -7.18 2.25 10.10
C CYS A 198 -5.98 2.29 11.04
N LYS A 199 -4.82 1.81 10.61
CA LYS A 199 -3.59 1.85 11.41
C LYS A 199 -3.12 3.25 11.74
N LEU A 200 -3.26 4.17 10.79
CA LEU A 200 -2.98 5.58 11.04
C LEU A 200 -3.98 6.17 12.05
N MET A 201 -5.26 5.83 11.91
CA MET A 201 -6.32 6.31 12.80
C MET A 201 -6.25 5.73 14.21
N ASP A 202 -5.71 4.52 14.41
CA ASP A 202 -5.43 3.98 15.75
C ASP A 202 -4.55 4.94 16.58
N VAL A 203 -3.66 5.68 15.91
CA VAL A 203 -2.77 6.67 16.52
C VAL A 203 -3.41 8.06 16.59
N LEU A 204 -4.13 8.47 15.55
CA LEU A 204 -4.65 9.84 15.42
C LEU A 204 -6.04 10.04 16.04
N LYS A 205 -6.82 8.99 16.26
CA LYS A 205 -8.20 9.07 16.80
C LYS A 205 -8.30 9.93 18.07
N PRO A 206 -7.40 9.82 19.07
CA PRO A 206 -7.43 10.68 20.25
C PRO A 206 -7.39 12.19 19.93
N LEU A 207 -6.62 12.59 18.91
CA LEU A 207 -6.54 14.00 18.50
C LEU A 207 -7.87 14.50 17.93
N TYR A 208 -8.55 13.68 17.13
CA TYR A 208 -9.85 14.02 16.56
C TYR A 208 -10.97 14.04 17.60
N SER A 209 -10.92 13.17 18.60
CA SER A 209 -11.87 13.17 19.73
C SER A 209 -11.69 14.43 20.60
N LEU A 210 -10.46 14.88 20.85
CA LEU A 210 -10.19 16.12 21.60
C LEU A 210 -10.67 17.38 20.87
N MET A 211 -10.44 17.47 19.55
CA MET A 211 -10.93 18.59 18.75
C MET A 211 -12.46 18.64 18.63
N GLY A 212 -13.14 17.51 18.80
CA GLY A 212 -14.60 17.41 18.78
C GLY A 212 -15.31 17.89 20.04
N GLY A 213 -14.62 17.91 21.19
CA GLY A 213 -15.17 18.30 22.50
C GLY A 213 -15.11 19.80 22.84
N ALA A 214 -14.59 20.63 21.93
CA ALA A 214 -14.40 22.07 22.15
C ALA A 214 -15.50 22.95 21.50
N ARG A 215 -16.70 22.42 21.28
CA ARG A 215 -17.85 23.16 20.73
C ARG A 215 -19.02 23.20 21.69
#